data_AF-A0AAD9WPJ2-F1
#
_entry.id   AF-A0AAD9WPJ2-F1
#
_cell.length_a   1.000
_cell.length_b   1.000
_cell.length_c   1.000
_cell.angle_alpha   90.00
_cell.angle_beta   90.00
_cell.angle_gamma   90.00
#
_symmetry.space_group_name_H-M   'P 1'
#
loop_
_entity.id
_entity.type
_entity.pdbx_description
1 polymer ?
#
loop_
_entity_poly.entity_id
_entity_poly.type
_entity_poly.pdbx_seq_one_letter_code
_entity_poly.pdbx_strand_id
1 'polypeptide(L)'
;MSDFCPISLCNVLCKIMAKALANRLRGVLGDVISETQSAFIPGRLISDNTIMGFKYMHALARRKKGKIGALALKLDMSKAYDRVE
;
A
#
# COMPACT_ATOMS: atom_id res chain seq x y z
N MET A 1 5.78 -7.02 -25.12
CA MET A 1 4.51 -6.28 -25.33
C MET A 1 3.55 -6.39 -24.14
N SER A 2 3.73 -7.36 -23.24
CA SER A 2 2.86 -7.62 -22.10
C SER A 2 3.21 -6.82 -20.82
N ASP A 3 4.38 -6.18 -20.80
CA ASP A 3 4.99 -5.53 -19.63
C ASP A 3 4.87 -4.00 -19.60
N PHE A 4 4.12 -3.42 -20.54
CA PHE A 4 3.87 -1.98 -20.52
C PHE A 4 2.84 -1.62 -19.46
N CYS A 5 3.06 -0.48 -18.78
CA CYS A 5 2.08 0.15 -17.89
C CYS A 5 1.46 1.35 -18.64
N PRO A 6 0.34 1.16 -19.36
CA PRO A 6 -0.29 2.26 -20.08
C PRO A 6 -0.85 3.30 -19.10
N ILE A 7 -0.64 4.57 -19.40
CA ILE A 7 -1.18 5.68 -18.61
C ILE A 7 -2.45 6.17 -19.30
N SER A 8 -3.59 6.08 -18.60
CA SER A 8 -4.84 6.66 -19.09
C SER A 8 -4.88 8.17 -18.78
N LEU A 9 -5.04 8.99 -19.83
CA LEU A 9 -5.20 10.43 -19.73
C LEU A 9 -6.69 10.78 -19.80
N CYS A 10 -7.31 11.02 -18.65
CA CYS A 10 -8.68 11.52 -18.58
C CYS A 10 -8.74 13.06 -18.72
N ASN A 11 -9.91 13.56 -19.15
CA ASN A 11 -10.17 15.00 -19.30
C ASN A 11 -9.93 15.77 -17.99
N VAL A 12 -9.53 17.03 -18.08
CA VAL A 12 -9.19 17.89 -16.93
C VAL A 12 -10.36 17.98 -15.95
N LEU A 13 -11.60 18.10 -16.45
CA LEU A 13 -12.81 18.11 -15.61
C LEU A 13 -12.94 16.83 -14.77
N CYS A 14 -12.71 15.65 -15.37
CA CYS A 14 -12.73 14.39 -14.64
C CYS A 14 -11.62 14.33 -13.58
N LYS A 15 -10.41 14.85 -13.87
CA LYS A 15 -9.34 14.94 -12.87
C LYS A 15 -9.71 15.84 -11.69
N ILE A 16 -10.36 16.97 -11.94
CA ILE A 16 -10.83 17.89 -10.88
C ILE A 16 -11.87 17.19 -10.00
N MET A 17 -12.88 16.55 -10.61
CA MET A 17 -13.90 15.81 -9.86
C MET A 17 -13.30 14.67 -9.04
N ALA A 18 -12.42 13.87 -9.63
CA ALA A 18 -11.72 12.79 -8.92
C ALA A 18 -10.89 13.32 -7.74
N LYS A 19 -10.19 14.45 -7.91
CA LYS A 19 -9.42 15.08 -6.83
C LYS A 19 -10.32 15.60 -5.71
N ALA A 20 -11.47 16.18 -6.05
CA ALA A 20 -12.45 16.63 -5.07
C ALA A 20 -12.98 15.46 -4.23
N LEU A 21 -13.31 14.34 -4.86
CA LEU A 21 -13.72 13.11 -4.17
C LEU A 21 -12.62 12.57 -3.26
N ALA A 22 -11.38 12.45 -3.76
CA ALA A 22 -10.25 11.99 -2.97
C ALA A 22 -9.99 12.88 -1.74
N ASN A 23 -10.15 14.20 -1.88
CA ASN A 23 -10.01 15.14 -0.76
C ASN A 23 -11.10 14.95 0.31
N ARG A 24 -12.33 14.59 -0.09
CA ARG A 24 -13.41 14.26 0.87
C ARG A 24 -13.15 12.95 1.58
N LEU A 25 -12.75 11.91 0.84
CA LEU A 25 -12.44 10.59 1.40
C LEU A 25 -11.25 10.60 2.36
N ARG A 26 -10.32 11.55 2.18
CA ARG A 26 -9.19 11.73 3.11
C ARG A 26 -9.61 11.86 4.58
N GLY A 27 -10.78 12.46 4.85
CA GLY A 27 -11.26 12.67 6.23
C GLY A 27 -11.60 11.36 6.96
N VAL A 28 -12.05 10.33 6.25
CA VAL A 28 -12.43 9.02 6.82
C VAL A 28 -11.34 7.97 6.68
N LEU A 29 -10.30 8.26 5.90
CA LEU A 29 -9.27 7.31 5.55
C LEU A 29 -8.46 6.82 6.77
N GLY A 30 -8.34 7.67 7.80
CA GLY A 30 -7.65 7.32 9.05
C GLY A 30 -8.35 6.23 9.86
N ASP A 31 -9.68 6.15 9.79
CA ASP A 31 -10.47 5.18 10.55
C ASP A 31 -10.60 3.83 9.83
N VAL A 32 -10.47 3.84 8.50
CA VAL A 32 -10.63 2.65 7.65
C VAL A 32 -9.29 1.93 7.42
N ILE A 33 -8.17 2.66 7.39
CA ILE A 33 -6.87 2.11 7.04
C ILE A 33 -6.04 1.76 8.29
N SER A 34 -5.44 0.57 8.27
CA SER A 34 -4.48 0.13 9.30
C SER A 34 -3.32 1.12 9.48
N GLU A 35 -2.85 1.25 10.72
CA GLU A 35 -1.61 1.97 11.06
C GLU A 35 -0.39 1.43 10.31
N THR A 36 -0.43 0.15 9.91
CA THR A 36 0.68 -0.49 9.20
C THR A 36 0.80 -0.11 7.73
N GLN A 37 -0.20 0.57 7.15
CA GLN A 37 -0.17 0.98 5.74
C GLN A 37 0.49 2.36 5.59
N SER A 38 1.74 2.43 5.17
CA SER A 38 2.43 3.72 5.03
C SER A 38 2.22 4.43 3.69
N ALA A 39 1.91 3.69 2.61
CA ALA A 39 1.81 4.26 1.28
C ALA A 39 0.51 5.04 1.05
N PHE A 40 0.59 6.13 0.26
CA PHE A 40 -0.54 6.97 -0.18
C PHE A 40 -1.33 7.67 0.94
N ILE A 41 -0.78 7.75 2.16
CA ILE A 41 -1.36 8.48 3.28
C ILE A 41 -0.53 9.74 3.57
N PRO A 42 -1.14 10.93 3.63
CA PRO A 42 -0.42 12.16 3.93
C PRO A 42 0.20 12.09 5.33
N GLY A 43 1.45 12.52 5.45
CA GLY A 43 2.19 12.52 6.72
C GLY A 43 2.89 11.20 7.06
N ARG A 44 2.70 10.13 6.28
CA ARG A 44 3.49 8.89 6.38
C ARG A 44 4.60 8.89 5.34
N LEU A 45 5.79 8.45 5.73
CA LEU A 45 6.97 8.41 4.86
C LEU A 45 7.22 6.98 4.37
N ILE A 46 7.87 6.84 3.21
CA ILE A 46 8.26 5.53 2.68
C ILE A 46 9.20 4.78 3.64
N SER A 47 10.00 5.52 4.41
CA SER A 47 10.90 4.99 5.43
C SER A 47 10.17 4.23 6.53
N ASP A 48 8.92 4.60 6.85
CA ASP A 48 8.11 3.91 7.87
C ASP A 48 7.86 2.45 7.47
N ASN A 49 7.60 2.21 6.18
CA ASN A 49 7.42 0.86 5.63
C ASN A 49 8.72 0.04 5.69
N THR A 50 9.87 0.66 5.39
CA THR A 50 11.18 -0.02 5.50
C THR A 50 11.49 -0.41 6.94
N ILE A 51 11.23 0.47 7.91
CA ILE A 51 11.41 0.20 9.34
C ILE A 51 10.49 -0.94 9.78
N MET A 52 9.24 -0.93 9.32
CA MET A 52 8.27 -2.01 9.59
C MET A 52 8.75 -3.36 9.05
N GLY A 53 9.21 -3.39 7.79
CA GLY A 53 9.80 -4.57 7.17
C GLY A 53 10.98 -5.11 7.97
N PHE A 54 11.88 -4.24 8.42
CA PHE A 54 13.00 -4.63 9.26
C PHE A 54 12.54 -5.21 10.61
N LYS A 55 11.53 -4.62 11.24
CA LYS A 55 10.93 -5.14 12.49
C LYS A 55 10.38 -6.56 12.29
N TYR A 56 9.66 -6.82 11.20
CA TYR A 56 9.13 -8.15 10.89
C TYR A 56 10.24 -9.17 10.65
N MET A 57 11.24 -8.83 9.85
CA MET A 57 12.38 -9.71 9.55
C MET A 57 13.20 -10.03 10.81
N HIS A 58 13.44 -9.02 11.65
CA HIS A 58 14.15 -9.19 12.90
C HIS A 58 13.35 -10.03 13.92
N ALA A 59 12.03 -9.84 14.02
CA ALA A 59 11.16 -10.66 14.85
C ALA A 59 11.18 -12.13 14.41
N LEU A 60 11.13 -12.37 13.09
CA LEU A 60 11.25 -13.69 12.50
C LEU A 60 12.61 -14.34 12.82
N ALA A 61 13.70 -13.59 12.68
CA ALA A 61 15.06 -14.07 13.00
C ALA A 61 15.26 -14.43 14.48
N ARG A 62 14.52 -13.79 15.40
CA ARG A 62 14.52 -14.13 16.84
C ARG A 62 13.64 -15.34 17.19
N ARG A 63 12.60 -15.62 16.39
CA ARG A 63 11.65 -16.73 16.59
C ARG A 63 12.13 -18.05 15.95
N LYS A 64 13.44 -18.31 15.94
CA LYS A 64 14.04 -19.51 15.31
C LYS A 64 13.76 -20.84 16.04
N LYS A 65 13.27 -20.82 17.29
CA LYS A 65 12.92 -22.02 18.07
C LYS A 65 11.56 -21.84 18.73
N GLY A 66 10.62 -22.73 18.43
CA GLY A 66 9.25 -22.74 18.96
C GLY A 66 8.38 -23.75 18.21
N LYS A 67 7.28 -24.20 18.83
CA LYS A 67 6.33 -25.16 18.21
C LYS A 67 5.52 -24.54 17.05
N ILE A 68 5.53 -23.21 16.92
CA ILE A 68 4.81 -22.46 15.88
C ILE A 68 5.87 -21.78 14.99
N GLY A 69 5.92 -22.16 13.72
CA GLY A 69 6.76 -21.51 12.72
C GLY A 69 6.21 -20.14 12.32
N ALA A 70 7.10 -19.19 12.03
CA ALA A 70 6.74 -17.90 11.47
C ALA A 70 7.26 -17.80 10.02
N LEU A 71 6.53 -17.09 9.17
CA LEU A 71 6.86 -16.89 7.76
C LEU A 71 6.64 -15.42 7.38
N ALA A 72 7.59 -14.84 6.65
CA ALA A 72 7.40 -13.57 5.99
C ALA A 72 6.92 -13.82 4.55
N LEU A 73 5.78 -13.24 4.19
CA LEU A 73 5.22 -13.33 2.85
C LEU A 73 5.24 -11.96 2.20
N LYS A 74 5.95 -11.85 1.07
CA LYS A 74 5.93 -10.65 0.23
C LYS A 74 4.91 -10.86 -0.88
N LEU A 75 3.84 -10.08 -0.84
CA LEU A 75 2.78 -10.09 -1.86
C LEU A 75 2.93 -8.86 -2.76
N ASP A 76 2.75 -9.07 -4.07
CA ASP A 76 2.70 -8.01 -5.08
C ASP A 76 1.56 -8.32 -6.06
N MET A 77 0.79 -7.31 -6.43
CA MET A 77 -0.38 -7.46 -7.28
C MET A 77 -0.04 -7.05 -8.71
N SER A 78 0.00 -8.03 -9.62
CA SER A 78 0.20 -7.75 -11.05
C SER A 78 -0.97 -6.93 -11.59
N LYS A 79 -0.67 -5.81 -12.26
CA LYS A 79 -1.67 -4.90 -12.84
C LYS A 79 -2.75 -4.47 -11.84
N ALA A 80 -2.32 -4.04 -10.64
CA ALA A 80 -3.20 -3.70 -9.52
C ALA A 80 -4.33 -2.71 -9.85
N TYR A 81 -4.12 -1.80 -10.81
CA TYR A 81 -5.13 -0.82 -11.24
C TYR A 81 -6.04 -1.31 -12.37
N ASP A 82 -5.64 -2.33 -13.13
CA ASP A 82 -6.45 -2.89 -14.22
C ASP A 82 -7.35 -4.03 -13.73
N ARG A 83 -7.00 -4.66 -12.61
CA ARG A 83 -7.67 -5.84 -12.04
C ARG A 83 -8.54 -5.51 -10.83
N VAL A 84 -9.14 -4.33 -10.80
CA VAL A 84 -10.08 -3.97 -9.73
C VAL A 84 -11.39 -4.72 -9.99
N GLU A 85 -11.62 -5.79 -9.22
CA GLU A 85 -12.90 -6.52 -9.13
C GLU A 85 -13.76 -6.00 -7.98
#